data_AF-A0A3C0WVG0-F1
#
_entry.id   AF-A0A3C0WVG0-F1
#
_cell.length_a   1.000
_cell.length_b   1.000
_cell.length_c   1.000
_cell.angle_alpha   90.00
_cell.angle_beta   90.00
_cell.angle_gamma   90.00
#
_symmetry.space_group_name_H-M   'P 1'
#
loop_
_entity.id
_entity.type
_entity.pdbx_description
1 polymer ?
#
loop_
_entity_poly.entity_id
_entity_poly.type
_entity_poly.pdbx_seq_one_letter_code
_entity_poly.pdbx_strand_id
1 'polypeptide(L)'
;MEMRTRKAYASGVRMGSRDAWQARQACAKLQSIRNADNKKQKKHWRVYMGSIYKGLAPEIRKKRIKADGFDFIYGTTDIDDSLMGNFGRQSKENDLVGKYKTIVSGEVWNKSEKRMVLHHLLRAEKCSSKIKERFDFYSAEKKKCFEFADKVHSSDEFTDFVQIGIGGSILGAQLLYDAFSPCVKKAKSDYRAFFVSNIDKEYLIEVLDSLKFDKTLFIFVSKSGTTYETQLAKEWIEEYVSSRKIAGFDLKKHSLAVTSETSPMAKGDGYFAKFFIDDYVGGRYSVSSPCAMLITSIIYGTKACEDFLSGMRSVDELSTKASPSDNPSMLAALYSVYENLKQKKNISVCLPYAEGAKLLPLYLQQLVMESNGKNHDHDGKYTREYTGQFFFGDRGTCAQHSFCQLLHQGNYPFSLEFICFRDKHELFMSAVSQSLALFCGDKEKGFDGGRSSTMLLFDKYSPKSIGQIISFYENKTMFQGFMYGINSFDQPGVELGKKLLKAISAGSDADLKEVAESF
;
A
#
# COMPACT_ATOMS: atom_id res chain seq x y z
N MET A 1 -13.87 26.36 -9.95
CA MET A 1 -13.42 25.50 -8.84
C MET A 1 -12.47 26.19 -7.87
N GLU A 2 -11.56 27.10 -8.31
CA GLU A 2 -10.58 27.81 -7.45
C GLU A 2 -11.13 28.60 -6.24
N MET A 3 -12.40 28.99 -6.24
CA MET A 3 -13.02 29.67 -5.07
C MET A 3 -13.80 28.75 -4.12
N ARG A 4 -14.20 27.53 -4.54
CA ARG A 4 -15.07 26.67 -3.73
C ARG A 4 -14.29 25.90 -2.66
N THR A 5 -13.07 25.44 -2.94
CA THR A 5 -12.17 24.81 -1.95
C THR A 5 -11.58 25.82 -0.96
N ARG A 6 -11.34 27.08 -1.36
CA ARG A 6 -10.75 28.09 -0.47
C ARG A 6 -11.69 28.58 0.64
N LYS A 7 -13.00 28.72 0.37
CA LYS A 7 -13.98 29.23 1.35
C LYS A 7 -14.42 28.20 2.41
N ALA A 8 -14.24 26.89 2.18
CA ALA A 8 -14.77 25.84 3.06
C ALA A 8 -13.97 25.60 4.36
N TYR A 9 -12.84 26.26 4.56
CA TYR A 9 -11.88 25.90 5.61
C TYR A 9 -11.25 27.13 6.28
N ALA A 10 -12.07 28.12 6.66
CA ALA A 10 -11.62 29.41 7.20
C ALA A 10 -11.60 29.52 8.74
N SER A 11 -11.89 28.45 9.49
CA SER A 11 -11.80 28.47 10.97
C SER A 11 -10.70 27.53 11.45
N GLY A 12 -9.52 28.09 11.73
CA GLY A 12 -8.47 27.39 12.46
C GLY A 12 -8.89 27.21 13.92
N VAL A 13 -9.37 26.03 14.28
CA VAL A 13 -9.63 25.66 15.67
C VAL A 13 -8.30 25.22 16.27
N ARG A 14 -7.75 26.02 17.20
CA ARG A 14 -6.73 25.50 18.12
C ARG A 14 -7.42 24.54 19.07
N MET A 15 -6.81 23.37 19.30
CA MET A 15 -7.24 22.40 20.28
C MET A 15 -7.58 23.11 21.61
N GLY A 16 -8.81 22.94 22.10
CA GLY A 16 -9.27 23.63 23.30
C GLY A 16 -8.37 23.32 24.50
N SER A 17 -8.11 24.31 25.35
CA SER A 17 -7.24 24.17 26.53
C SER A 17 -7.65 23.02 27.47
N ARG A 18 -8.92 22.62 27.44
CA ARG A 18 -9.50 21.53 28.24
C ARG A 18 -9.08 20.13 27.77
N ASP A 19 -9.02 19.89 26.47
CA ASP A 19 -8.66 18.58 25.90
C ASP A 19 -7.16 18.30 26.07
N ALA A 20 -6.34 19.34 25.87
CA ALA A 20 -4.90 19.29 26.15
C ALA A 20 -4.60 19.03 27.63
N TRP A 21 -5.40 19.59 28.54
CA TRP A 21 -5.26 19.37 29.98
C TRP A 21 -5.67 17.95 30.41
N GLN A 22 -6.78 17.41 29.88
CA GLN A 22 -7.22 16.04 30.17
C GLN A 22 -6.24 14.99 29.65
N ALA A 23 -5.65 15.20 28.46
CA ALA A 23 -4.59 14.35 27.92
C ALA A 23 -3.35 14.33 28.82
N ARG A 24 -2.92 15.50 29.33
CA ARG A 24 -1.81 15.61 30.30
C ARG A 24 -2.09 14.88 31.61
N GLN A 25 -3.32 14.97 32.14
CA GLN A 25 -3.73 14.22 33.34
C GLN A 25 -3.69 12.70 33.10
N ALA A 26 -4.08 12.23 31.91
CA ALA A 26 -3.98 10.82 31.55
C ALA A 26 -2.52 10.35 31.46
N CYS A 27 -1.63 11.16 30.89
CA CYS A 27 -0.20 10.89 30.80
C CYS A 27 0.48 10.86 32.20
N ALA A 28 0.10 11.76 33.11
CA ALA A 28 0.56 11.73 34.50
C ALA A 28 0.12 10.46 35.25
N LYS A 29 -1.11 9.99 35.00
CA LYS A 29 -1.62 8.74 35.59
C LYS A 29 -0.84 7.52 35.09
N LEU A 30 -0.44 7.48 33.82
CA LEU A 30 0.40 6.40 33.27
C LEU A 30 1.81 6.40 33.87
N GLN A 31 2.41 7.57 34.10
CA GLN A 31 3.72 7.70 34.75
C GLN A 31 3.70 7.17 36.20
N SER A 32 2.62 7.39 36.95
CA SER A 32 2.50 6.91 38.33
C SER A 32 2.51 5.38 38.47
N ILE A 33 2.10 4.65 37.42
CA ILE A 33 2.05 3.18 37.43
C ILE A 33 3.45 2.54 37.23
N ARG A 34 4.40 3.29 36.66
CA ARG A 34 5.79 2.85 36.45
C ARG A 34 6.53 2.59 37.78
N ASN A 35 6.07 3.15 38.89
CA ASN A 35 6.70 3.02 40.20
C ASN A 35 6.26 1.77 40.99
N ALA A 36 5.47 0.86 40.40
CA ALA A 36 5.03 -0.37 41.05
C ALA A 36 5.93 -1.57 40.72
N ASP A 37 6.35 -2.29 41.77
CA ASP A 37 7.43 -3.28 41.88
C ASP A 37 7.49 -4.41 40.81
N ASN A 38 8.72 -4.75 40.37
CA ASN A 38 9.06 -5.48 39.13
C ASN A 38 8.82 -7.01 39.15
N LYS A 39 8.59 -7.65 40.30
CA LYS A 39 8.52 -9.13 40.40
C LYS A 39 7.14 -9.75 40.15
N LYS A 40 6.04 -8.98 40.10
CA LYS A 40 4.67 -9.47 39.83
C LYS A 40 4.17 -9.27 38.38
N GLN A 41 4.96 -8.66 37.51
CA GLN A 41 4.52 -8.16 36.20
C GLN A 41 4.02 -9.24 35.20
N LYS A 42 4.57 -10.47 35.22
CA LYS A 42 4.22 -11.52 34.25
C LYS A 42 2.81 -12.11 34.39
N LYS A 43 2.16 -12.00 35.56
CA LYS A 43 0.77 -12.48 35.76
C LYS A 43 -0.27 -11.35 35.71
N HIS A 44 0.17 -10.11 35.85
CA HIS A 44 -0.66 -8.90 35.84
C HIS A 44 -0.83 -8.27 34.46
N TRP A 45 -0.06 -8.65 33.44
CA TRP A 45 -0.10 -7.95 32.16
C TRP A 45 -1.50 -7.96 31.50
N ARG A 46 -2.29 -9.03 31.58
CA ARG A 46 -3.68 -9.04 31.06
C ARG A 46 -4.61 -8.05 31.78
N VAL A 47 -4.45 -7.90 33.10
CA VAL A 47 -5.18 -6.90 33.92
C VAL A 47 -4.67 -5.49 33.60
N TYR A 48 -3.36 -5.35 33.36
CA TYR A 48 -2.71 -4.10 32.97
C TYR A 48 -3.12 -3.65 31.56
N MET A 49 -3.29 -4.58 30.62
CA MET A 49 -3.80 -4.33 29.27
C MET A 49 -5.27 -3.91 29.30
N GLY A 50 -6.07 -4.59 30.12
CA GLY A 50 -7.41 -4.14 30.47
C GLY A 50 -7.40 -2.76 31.13
N SER A 51 -6.35 -2.37 31.86
CA SER A 51 -6.21 -1.05 32.50
C SER A 51 -5.48 0.01 31.69
N ILE A 52 -4.77 -0.31 30.61
CA ILE A 52 -4.24 0.66 29.63
C ILE A 52 -5.29 0.90 28.56
N TYR A 53 -6.02 -0.14 28.15
CA TYR A 53 -7.28 -0.05 27.42
C TYR A 53 -8.50 0.22 28.34
N LYS A 54 -8.31 0.47 29.64
CA LYS A 54 -9.23 1.28 30.49
C LYS A 54 -8.63 2.64 30.93
N GLY A 55 -7.31 2.81 30.89
CA GLY A 55 -6.53 3.98 31.31
C GLY A 55 -6.11 5.02 30.24
N LEU A 56 -6.03 4.71 28.94
CA LEU A 56 -6.30 5.72 27.89
C LEU A 56 -7.59 6.45 28.25
N ALA A 57 -7.57 7.76 28.15
CA ALA A 57 -8.71 8.60 28.47
C ALA A 57 -9.95 8.09 27.68
N PRO A 58 -11.14 7.90 28.29
CA PRO A 58 -12.35 7.51 27.59
C PRO A 58 -12.59 8.30 26.28
N GLU A 59 -12.15 9.55 26.25
CA GLU A 59 -12.17 10.50 25.14
C GLU A 59 -11.35 10.01 23.94
N ILE A 60 -10.16 9.43 24.18
CA ILE A 60 -9.31 8.82 23.14
C ILE A 60 -9.95 7.54 22.60
N ARG A 61 -10.64 6.76 23.44
CA ARG A 61 -11.25 5.49 23.03
C ARG A 61 -12.58 5.60 22.32
N LYS A 62 -13.34 6.65 22.62
CA LYS A 62 -14.66 6.88 22.02
C LYS A 62 -14.54 7.27 20.56
N LYS A 63 -13.48 7.99 20.19
CA LYS A 63 -13.17 8.41 18.82
C LYS A 63 -12.53 7.29 17.99
N ARG A 64 -13.38 6.35 17.57
CA ARG A 64 -13.00 5.26 16.66
C ARG A 64 -14.16 4.84 15.77
N ILE A 65 -13.82 4.31 14.62
CA ILE A 65 -14.74 3.56 13.74
C ILE A 65 -14.42 2.09 13.95
N LYS A 66 -15.43 1.30 14.33
CA LYS A 66 -15.29 -0.15 14.41
C LYS A 66 -15.64 -0.75 13.05
N ALA A 67 -14.76 -1.59 12.52
CA ALA A 67 -14.95 -2.35 11.30
C ALA A 67 -14.79 -3.86 11.59
N ASP A 68 -15.10 -4.71 10.62
CA ASP A 68 -14.89 -6.16 10.77
C ASP A 68 -13.39 -6.45 10.90
N GLY A 69 -12.94 -6.88 12.08
CA GLY A 69 -11.56 -7.28 12.37
C GLY A 69 -10.56 -6.14 12.64
N PHE A 70 -10.98 -4.86 12.63
CA PHE A 70 -10.13 -3.73 13.01
C PHE A 70 -10.88 -2.49 13.50
N ASP A 71 -10.19 -1.65 14.27
CA ASP A 71 -10.63 -0.31 14.66
C ASP A 71 -9.79 0.75 13.91
N PHE A 72 -10.43 1.78 13.34
CA PHE A 72 -9.74 3.02 12.96
C PHE A 72 -9.90 4.04 14.09
N ILE A 73 -8.80 4.33 14.79
CA ILE A 73 -8.76 5.17 15.97
C ILE A 73 -8.20 6.55 15.59
N TYR A 74 -8.93 7.60 15.97
CA TYR A 74 -8.56 8.99 15.72
C TYR A 74 -8.69 9.84 17.00
N GLY A 75 -8.59 9.21 18.17
CA GLY A 75 -8.68 9.91 19.47
C GLY A 75 -7.51 10.84 19.78
N THR A 76 -6.37 10.66 19.10
CA THR A 76 -5.17 11.51 19.19
C THR A 76 -5.08 12.49 18.02
N THR A 77 -6.23 12.92 17.48
CA THR A 77 -6.32 13.95 16.46
C THR A 77 -7.17 15.12 16.95
N ASP A 78 -7.19 16.20 16.19
CA ASP A 78 -8.05 17.37 16.37
C ASP A 78 -9.44 17.20 15.73
N ILE A 79 -9.85 15.97 15.37
CA ILE A 79 -11.20 15.69 14.88
C ILE A 79 -12.19 15.78 16.05
N ASP A 80 -12.93 16.88 16.12
CA ASP A 80 -14.10 17.07 16.98
C ASP A 80 -15.41 16.94 16.19
N ASP A 81 -16.55 17.13 16.85
CA ASP A 81 -17.88 17.03 16.24
C ASP A 81 -18.09 18.08 15.12
N SER A 82 -17.44 19.25 15.25
CA SER A 82 -17.52 20.32 14.25
C SER A 82 -16.76 19.92 12.98
N LEU A 83 -15.51 19.46 13.12
CA LEU A 83 -14.69 19.02 12.00
C LEU A 83 -15.28 17.75 11.35
N MET A 84 -15.81 16.81 12.14
CA MET A 84 -16.56 15.66 11.62
C MET A 84 -17.79 16.10 10.81
N GLY A 85 -18.54 17.08 11.31
CA GLY A 85 -19.68 17.67 10.59
C GLY A 85 -19.26 18.33 9.27
N ASN A 86 -18.11 19.02 9.25
CA ASN A 86 -17.54 19.60 8.03
C ASN A 86 -17.16 18.53 7.02
N PHE A 87 -16.50 17.45 7.46
CA PHE A 87 -16.18 16.29 6.63
C PHE A 87 -17.43 15.63 6.05
N GLY A 88 -18.50 15.53 6.84
CA GLY A 88 -19.80 15.05 6.37
C GLY A 88 -20.39 15.92 5.26
N ARG A 89 -20.29 17.25 5.37
CA ARG A 89 -20.73 18.18 4.31
C ARG A 89 -19.86 18.08 3.06
N GLN A 90 -18.54 18.09 3.23
CA GLN A 90 -17.59 17.99 2.11
C GLN A 90 -17.72 16.68 1.35
N SER A 91 -17.95 15.56 2.04
CA SER A 91 -18.20 14.27 1.40
C SER A 91 -19.41 14.32 0.47
N LYS A 92 -20.52 14.95 0.92
CA LYS A 92 -21.74 15.13 0.13
C LYS A 92 -21.55 16.12 -1.02
N GLU A 93 -20.95 17.28 -0.76
CA GLU A 93 -20.71 18.32 -1.77
C GLU A 93 -19.80 17.85 -2.91
N ASN A 94 -18.81 17.00 -2.60
CA ASN A 94 -17.90 16.42 -3.59
C ASN A 94 -18.34 15.05 -4.12
N ASP A 95 -19.51 14.57 -3.69
CA ASP A 95 -20.10 13.27 -4.03
C ASP A 95 -19.09 12.11 -3.95
N LEU A 96 -18.36 12.00 -2.84
CA LEU A 96 -17.24 11.06 -2.74
C LEU A 96 -17.68 9.61 -2.93
N VAL A 97 -18.81 9.23 -2.33
CA VAL A 97 -19.35 7.87 -2.45
C VAL A 97 -20.00 7.64 -3.81
N GLY A 98 -20.64 8.64 -4.42
CA GLY A 98 -21.14 8.51 -5.79
C GLY A 98 -20.01 8.27 -6.79
N LYS A 99 -18.92 9.04 -6.69
CA LYS A 99 -17.69 8.83 -7.49
C LYS A 99 -17.08 7.43 -7.28
N TYR A 100 -17.00 6.98 -6.03
CA TYR A 100 -16.57 5.62 -5.72
C TYR A 100 -17.45 4.57 -6.39
N LYS A 101 -18.78 4.71 -6.29
CA LYS A 101 -19.77 3.82 -6.92
C LYS A 101 -19.65 3.79 -8.44
N THR A 102 -19.42 4.94 -9.06
CA THR A 102 -19.17 5.09 -10.51
C THR A 102 -17.96 4.28 -10.97
N ILE A 103 -16.87 4.30 -10.20
CA ILE A 103 -15.67 3.50 -10.49
C ILE A 103 -15.99 2.00 -10.38
N VAL A 104 -16.53 1.55 -9.25
CA VAL A 104 -16.77 0.12 -9.02
C VAL A 104 -17.88 -0.46 -9.91
N SER A 105 -18.77 0.37 -10.47
CA SER A 105 -19.75 -0.03 -11.48
C SER A 105 -19.16 -0.19 -12.88
N GLY A 106 -17.90 0.22 -13.08
CA GLY A 106 -17.19 0.13 -14.35
C GLY A 106 -17.47 1.26 -15.33
N GLU A 107 -17.67 2.48 -14.84
CA GLU A 107 -17.65 3.63 -15.73
C GLU A 107 -16.22 3.98 -16.15
N VAL A 108 -16.08 4.60 -17.32
CA VAL A 108 -14.80 5.17 -17.76
C VAL A 108 -14.49 6.37 -16.87
N TRP A 109 -13.53 6.19 -15.96
CA TRP A 109 -13.13 7.22 -15.00
C TRP A 109 -11.78 7.83 -15.34
N ASN A 110 -10.82 7.03 -15.80
CA ASN A 110 -9.52 7.54 -16.21
C ASN A 110 -9.66 8.21 -17.59
N LYS A 111 -10.02 9.49 -17.61
CA LYS A 111 -10.32 10.25 -18.83
C LYS A 111 -9.10 10.42 -19.74
N SER A 112 -7.93 10.68 -19.18
CA SER A 112 -6.69 10.92 -19.95
C SER A 112 -6.31 9.69 -20.78
N GLU A 113 -6.53 8.50 -20.24
CA GLU A 113 -6.27 7.23 -20.95
C GLU A 113 -7.54 6.57 -21.52
N LYS A 114 -8.72 7.16 -21.32
CA LYS A 114 -10.05 6.62 -21.70
C LYS A 114 -10.30 5.20 -21.19
N ARG A 115 -9.97 4.94 -19.91
CA ARG A 115 -10.01 3.60 -19.29
C ARG A 115 -10.97 3.52 -18.09
N MET A 116 -11.53 2.34 -17.89
CA MET A 116 -12.13 1.95 -16.60
C MET A 116 -11.04 1.73 -15.55
N VAL A 117 -11.44 1.66 -14.28
CA VAL A 117 -10.57 1.34 -13.14
C VAL A 117 -11.21 0.21 -12.36
N LEU A 118 -10.66 -1.01 -12.45
CA LEU A 118 -11.36 -2.25 -12.04
C LEU A 118 -10.58 -3.12 -11.04
N HIS A 119 -9.64 -2.57 -10.28
CA HIS A 119 -8.86 -3.35 -9.29
C HIS A 119 -9.74 -3.99 -8.21
N HIS A 120 -10.88 -3.39 -7.83
CA HIS A 120 -11.88 -4.01 -6.94
C HIS A 120 -12.46 -5.30 -7.51
N LEU A 121 -12.54 -5.43 -8.85
CA LEU A 121 -13.16 -6.58 -9.49
C LEU A 121 -12.31 -7.86 -9.34
N LEU A 122 -10.99 -7.72 -9.17
CA LEU A 122 -10.06 -8.82 -8.88
C LEU A 122 -10.40 -9.58 -7.59
N ARG A 123 -11.07 -8.89 -6.67
CA ARG A 123 -11.48 -9.40 -5.36
C ARG A 123 -12.97 -9.19 -5.10
N ALA A 124 -13.78 -9.06 -6.14
CA ALA A 124 -15.23 -9.03 -6.00
C ALA A 124 -15.80 -10.46 -5.94
N GLU A 125 -16.97 -10.61 -5.30
CA GLU A 125 -17.79 -11.83 -5.42
C GLU A 125 -18.99 -11.62 -6.33
N LYS A 126 -19.35 -10.36 -6.58
CA LYS A 126 -20.50 -9.94 -7.37
C LYS A 126 -20.10 -8.72 -8.19
N CYS A 127 -20.74 -8.55 -9.34
CA CYS A 127 -20.52 -7.41 -10.21
C CYS A 127 -21.84 -6.96 -10.84
N SER A 128 -21.86 -5.77 -11.43
CA SER A 128 -22.95 -5.35 -12.30
C SER A 128 -22.89 -6.11 -13.63
N SER A 129 -24.00 -6.14 -14.37
CA SER A 129 -24.05 -6.74 -15.72
C SER A 129 -23.07 -6.07 -16.69
N LYS A 130 -22.83 -4.77 -16.55
CA LYS A 130 -21.94 -3.96 -17.41
C LYS A 130 -20.49 -4.46 -17.44
N ILE A 131 -19.98 -4.98 -16.33
CA ILE A 131 -18.59 -5.46 -16.20
C ILE A 131 -18.51 -6.98 -16.01
N LYS A 132 -19.59 -7.72 -16.36
CA LYS A 132 -19.66 -9.17 -16.18
C LYS A 132 -18.56 -9.91 -16.93
N GLU A 133 -18.28 -9.53 -18.17
CA GLU A 133 -17.19 -10.13 -18.97
C GLU A 133 -15.83 -9.98 -18.27
N ARG A 134 -15.55 -8.81 -17.69
CA ARG A 134 -14.29 -8.55 -16.97
C ARG A 134 -14.23 -9.27 -15.62
N PHE A 135 -15.37 -9.40 -14.94
CA PHE A 135 -15.46 -10.20 -13.73
C PHE A 135 -15.16 -11.68 -14.00
N ASP A 136 -15.72 -12.22 -15.08
CA ASP A 136 -15.50 -13.61 -15.49
C ASP A 136 -14.04 -13.83 -15.91
N PHE A 137 -13.46 -12.89 -16.66
CA PHE A 137 -12.04 -12.89 -17.01
C PHE A 137 -11.12 -12.91 -15.78
N TYR A 138 -11.28 -11.98 -14.83
CA TYR A 138 -10.44 -11.95 -13.62
C TYR A 138 -10.67 -13.17 -12.72
N SER A 139 -11.90 -13.68 -12.65
CA SER A 139 -12.22 -14.90 -11.90
C SER A 139 -11.53 -16.13 -12.51
N ALA A 140 -11.51 -16.23 -13.84
CA ALA A 140 -10.82 -17.29 -14.57
C ALA A 140 -9.30 -17.20 -14.37
N GLU A 141 -8.70 -16.02 -14.48
CA GLU A 141 -7.24 -15.84 -14.28
C GLU A 141 -6.82 -16.10 -12.83
N LYS A 142 -7.64 -15.71 -11.84
CA LYS A 142 -7.42 -16.09 -10.43
C LYS A 142 -7.47 -17.61 -10.24
N LYS A 143 -8.50 -18.27 -10.79
CA LYS A 143 -8.65 -19.73 -10.72
C LYS A 143 -7.44 -20.43 -11.36
N LYS A 144 -7.00 -19.95 -12.52
CA LYS A 144 -5.82 -20.45 -13.23
C LYS A 144 -4.53 -20.31 -12.41
N CYS A 145 -4.34 -19.18 -11.71
CA CYS A 145 -3.20 -19.01 -10.79
C CYS A 145 -3.23 -20.06 -9.66
N PHE A 146 -4.41 -20.31 -9.09
CA PHE A 146 -4.58 -21.25 -7.98
C PHE A 146 -4.37 -22.69 -8.43
N GLU A 147 -4.97 -23.09 -9.56
CA GLU A 147 -4.74 -24.41 -10.16
C GLU A 147 -3.27 -24.63 -10.54
N PHE A 148 -2.57 -23.59 -10.99
CA PHE A 148 -1.14 -23.67 -11.26
C PHE A 148 -0.34 -23.88 -9.98
N ALA A 149 -0.64 -23.14 -8.90
CA ALA A 149 0.00 -23.32 -7.61
C ALA A 149 -0.22 -24.74 -7.06
N ASP A 150 -1.43 -25.27 -7.13
CA ASP A 150 -1.75 -26.64 -6.68
C ASP A 150 -0.96 -27.70 -7.48
N LYS A 151 -0.77 -27.49 -8.79
CA LYS A 151 0.10 -28.34 -9.62
C LYS A 151 1.56 -28.28 -9.18
N VAL A 152 2.09 -27.09 -8.91
CA VAL A 152 3.46 -26.91 -8.40
C VAL A 152 3.61 -27.57 -7.02
N HIS A 153 2.59 -27.52 -6.15
CA HIS A 153 2.64 -28.18 -4.84
C HIS A 153 2.62 -29.70 -4.95
N SER A 154 1.92 -30.22 -5.96
CA SER A 154 1.80 -31.65 -6.22
C SER A 154 3.03 -32.25 -6.92
N SER A 155 3.96 -31.42 -7.39
CA SER A 155 5.22 -31.85 -8.02
C SER A 155 6.45 -31.39 -7.22
N ASP A 156 7.57 -32.07 -7.40
CA ASP A 156 8.88 -31.64 -6.86
C ASP A 156 9.75 -31.01 -7.96
N GLU A 157 9.09 -30.42 -8.96
CA GLU A 157 9.74 -29.85 -10.14
C GLU A 157 10.48 -28.55 -9.82
N PHE A 158 9.89 -27.68 -9.00
CA PHE A 158 10.44 -26.37 -8.66
C PHE A 158 10.55 -26.17 -7.16
N THR A 159 11.67 -25.58 -6.73
CA THR A 159 11.93 -25.14 -5.34
C THR A 159 12.26 -23.65 -5.28
N ASP A 160 12.80 -23.09 -6.37
CA ASP A 160 13.22 -21.70 -6.46
C ASP A 160 12.31 -20.94 -7.43
N PHE A 161 11.83 -19.78 -7.01
CA PHE A 161 10.91 -18.94 -7.79
C PHE A 161 11.49 -17.54 -7.94
N VAL A 162 11.78 -17.09 -9.15
CA VAL A 162 12.38 -15.79 -9.41
C VAL A 162 11.37 -14.93 -10.15
N GLN A 163 10.83 -13.89 -9.50
CA GLN A 163 9.96 -12.93 -10.15
C GLN A 163 10.76 -11.73 -10.66
N ILE A 164 10.59 -11.41 -11.94
CA ILE A 164 11.28 -10.32 -12.65
C ILE A 164 10.25 -9.31 -13.14
N GLY A 165 10.42 -8.04 -12.78
CA GLY A 165 9.52 -6.94 -13.17
C GLY A 165 9.91 -5.66 -12.45
N ILE A 166 9.19 -4.55 -12.62
CA ILE A 166 9.49 -3.30 -11.90
C ILE A 166 8.24 -2.60 -11.39
N GLY A 167 8.39 -1.83 -10.30
CA GLY A 167 7.30 -1.08 -9.68
C GLY A 167 6.15 -1.99 -9.26
N GLY A 168 4.95 -1.75 -9.81
CA GLY A 168 3.74 -2.50 -9.47
C GLY A 168 3.82 -4.00 -9.78
N SER A 169 4.71 -4.40 -10.69
CA SER A 169 4.95 -5.80 -11.05
C SER A 169 5.73 -6.59 -9.98
N ILE A 170 6.38 -5.93 -9.02
CA ILE A 170 7.21 -6.58 -7.98
C ILE A 170 6.82 -6.16 -6.57
N LEU A 171 6.62 -4.86 -6.32
CA LEU A 171 6.49 -4.33 -4.95
C LEU A 171 5.37 -5.01 -4.17
N GLY A 172 4.23 -5.28 -4.80
CA GLY A 172 3.13 -6.01 -4.17
C GLY A 172 3.49 -7.47 -3.85
N ALA A 173 4.13 -8.18 -4.78
CA ALA A 173 4.52 -9.57 -4.59
C ALA A 173 5.58 -9.73 -3.49
N GLN A 174 6.58 -8.84 -3.48
CA GLN A 174 7.62 -8.81 -2.45
C GLN A 174 7.05 -8.46 -1.07
N LEU A 175 6.13 -7.49 -1.01
CA LEU A 175 5.40 -7.17 0.22
C LEU A 175 4.66 -8.39 0.76
N LEU A 176 3.89 -9.09 -0.06
CA LEU A 176 3.15 -10.27 0.39
C LEU A 176 4.08 -11.40 0.81
N TYR A 177 5.21 -11.57 0.14
CA TYR A 177 6.21 -12.57 0.51
C TYR A 177 6.72 -12.38 1.94
N ASP A 178 7.10 -11.15 2.29
CA ASP A 178 7.57 -10.81 3.63
C ASP A 178 6.43 -10.78 4.66
N ALA A 179 5.27 -10.24 4.27
CA ALA A 179 4.15 -10.04 5.18
C ALA A 179 3.45 -11.36 5.55
N PHE A 180 3.45 -12.38 4.69
CA PHE A 180 2.84 -13.67 5.03
C PHE A 180 3.78 -14.58 5.83
N SER A 181 5.10 -14.43 5.65
CA SER A 181 6.12 -15.27 6.30
C SER A 181 5.91 -15.49 7.81
N PRO A 182 5.61 -14.47 8.65
CA PRO A 182 5.48 -14.67 10.08
C PRO A 182 4.10 -15.20 10.52
N CYS A 183 3.13 -15.38 9.61
CA CYS A 183 1.76 -15.82 9.97
C CYS A 183 1.21 -16.97 9.12
N VAL A 184 1.90 -17.35 8.04
CA VAL A 184 1.51 -18.43 7.15
C VAL A 184 2.72 -19.33 6.91
N LYS A 185 2.55 -20.64 7.08
CA LYS A 185 3.58 -21.61 6.69
C LYS A 185 3.63 -21.69 5.17
N LYS A 186 4.83 -21.78 4.60
CA LYS A 186 5.01 -22.08 3.19
C LYS A 186 4.37 -23.43 2.85
N ALA A 187 3.89 -23.57 1.62
CA ALA A 187 3.32 -24.81 1.11
C ALA A 187 4.34 -25.97 1.17
N LYS A 188 5.59 -25.69 0.81
CA LYS A 188 6.75 -26.54 1.10
C LYS A 188 7.83 -25.75 1.82
N SER A 189 8.52 -26.38 2.77
CA SER A 189 9.48 -25.71 3.66
C SER A 189 10.72 -25.18 2.93
N ASP A 190 11.08 -25.79 1.80
CA ASP A 190 12.25 -25.49 0.99
C ASP A 190 11.98 -24.47 -0.12
N TYR A 191 10.73 -24.02 -0.31
CA TYR A 191 10.40 -23.01 -1.31
C TYR A 191 11.06 -21.66 -1.02
N ARG A 192 11.78 -21.12 -2.00
CA ARG A 192 12.44 -19.81 -1.94
C ARG A 192 11.91 -18.91 -3.05
N ALA A 193 11.62 -17.66 -2.72
CA ALA A 193 11.27 -16.64 -3.71
C ALA A 193 12.34 -15.55 -3.76
N PHE A 194 12.67 -15.12 -4.96
CA PHE A 194 13.60 -14.04 -5.26
C PHE A 194 12.89 -12.99 -6.12
N PHE A 195 13.20 -11.73 -5.89
CA PHE A 195 12.58 -10.60 -6.59
C PHE A 195 13.68 -9.77 -7.23
N VAL A 196 13.64 -9.65 -8.56
CA VAL A 196 14.59 -8.89 -9.35
C VAL A 196 13.86 -7.75 -10.04
N SER A 197 14.19 -6.52 -9.64
CA SER A 197 13.51 -5.32 -10.16
C SER A 197 14.38 -4.21 -10.70
N ASN A 198 15.68 -4.24 -10.42
CA ASN A 198 16.62 -3.23 -10.87
C ASN A 198 17.44 -3.76 -12.06
N ILE A 199 17.95 -2.84 -12.88
CA ILE A 199 18.93 -3.13 -13.95
C ILE A 199 20.38 -3.16 -13.41
N ASP A 200 20.52 -3.59 -12.16
CA ASP A 200 21.80 -3.85 -11.52
C ASP A 200 22.16 -5.31 -11.81
N LYS A 201 23.11 -5.51 -12.75
CA LYS A 201 23.45 -6.84 -13.26
C LYS A 201 24.09 -7.70 -12.18
N GLU A 202 24.84 -7.08 -11.28
CA GLU A 202 25.54 -7.74 -10.18
C GLU A 202 24.55 -8.41 -9.22
N TYR A 203 23.46 -7.73 -8.84
CA TYR A 203 22.42 -8.34 -8.01
C TYR A 203 21.73 -9.52 -8.72
N LEU A 204 21.43 -9.40 -10.03
CA LEU A 204 20.88 -10.52 -10.79
C LEU A 204 21.85 -11.71 -10.77
N ILE A 205 23.14 -11.49 -11.03
CA ILE A 205 24.15 -12.56 -11.01
C ILE A 205 24.23 -13.21 -9.63
N GLU A 206 24.20 -12.43 -8.54
CA GLU A 206 24.18 -12.97 -7.17
C GLU A 206 22.98 -13.90 -6.95
N VAL A 207 21.79 -13.48 -7.39
CA VAL A 207 20.60 -14.32 -7.34
C VAL A 207 20.84 -15.60 -8.13
N LEU A 208 21.26 -15.51 -9.40
CA LEU A 208 21.49 -16.65 -10.29
C LEU A 208 22.55 -17.64 -9.77
N ASP A 209 23.64 -17.15 -9.17
CA ASP A 209 24.69 -17.98 -8.55
C ASP A 209 24.15 -18.82 -7.37
N SER A 210 23.04 -18.40 -6.75
CA SER A 210 22.41 -19.09 -5.61
C SER A 210 21.34 -20.14 -5.99
N LEU A 211 21.01 -20.26 -7.28
CA LEU A 211 19.89 -21.07 -7.77
C LEU A 211 20.31 -22.49 -8.18
N LYS A 212 19.36 -23.42 -8.04
CA LYS A 212 19.39 -24.69 -8.75
C LYS A 212 18.55 -24.57 -10.01
N PHE A 213 19.20 -24.32 -11.15
CA PHE A 213 18.50 -23.96 -12.40
C PHE A 213 17.45 -25.00 -12.83
N ASP A 214 17.75 -26.29 -12.70
CA ASP A 214 16.81 -27.40 -12.98
C ASP A 214 15.59 -27.44 -12.05
N LYS A 215 15.64 -26.71 -10.93
CA LYS A 215 14.55 -26.54 -9.94
C LYS A 215 14.04 -25.10 -9.85
N THR A 216 14.39 -24.25 -10.81
CA THR A 216 14.04 -22.83 -10.80
C THR A 216 12.91 -22.52 -11.77
N LEU A 217 11.93 -21.74 -11.32
CA LEU A 217 10.87 -21.17 -12.13
C LEU A 217 11.01 -19.64 -12.18
N PHE A 218 11.20 -19.11 -13.38
CA PHE A 218 11.26 -17.67 -13.66
C PHE A 218 9.86 -17.14 -14.00
N ILE A 219 9.46 -16.02 -13.40
CA ILE A 219 8.15 -15.39 -13.58
C ILE A 219 8.37 -13.97 -14.06
N PHE A 220 8.20 -13.73 -15.36
CA PHE A 220 8.38 -12.42 -15.98
C PHE A 220 7.07 -11.64 -15.95
N VAL A 221 7.06 -10.47 -15.30
CA VAL A 221 5.86 -9.67 -15.04
C VAL A 221 5.99 -8.29 -15.67
N SER A 222 5.37 -8.12 -16.85
CA SER A 222 5.31 -6.84 -17.55
C SER A 222 3.97 -6.70 -18.25
N LYS A 223 3.13 -5.75 -17.79
CA LYS A 223 1.82 -5.51 -18.38
C LYS A 223 1.90 -5.13 -19.87
N SER A 224 2.84 -4.25 -20.25
CA SER A 224 3.03 -3.87 -21.66
C SER A 224 3.75 -4.95 -22.47
N GLY A 225 4.47 -5.86 -21.80
CA GLY A 225 5.36 -6.84 -22.44
C GLY A 225 6.63 -6.21 -23.03
N THR A 226 6.83 -4.90 -22.83
CA THR A 226 7.91 -4.09 -23.44
C THR A 226 8.75 -3.33 -22.42
N THR A 227 8.59 -3.65 -21.13
CA THR A 227 9.39 -3.04 -20.07
C THR A 227 10.87 -3.36 -20.29
N TYR A 228 11.68 -2.32 -20.49
CA TYR A 228 13.09 -2.44 -20.84
C TYR A 228 13.86 -3.26 -19.81
N GLU A 229 13.66 -2.97 -18.53
CA GLU A 229 14.33 -3.66 -17.42
C GLU A 229 14.02 -5.15 -17.38
N THR A 230 12.78 -5.54 -17.69
CA THR A 230 12.36 -6.96 -17.72
C THR A 230 12.93 -7.70 -18.93
N GLN A 231 13.02 -7.04 -20.08
CA GLN A 231 13.63 -7.61 -21.28
C GLN A 231 15.13 -7.80 -21.10
N LEU A 232 15.82 -6.78 -20.59
CA LEU A 232 17.25 -6.82 -20.32
C LEU A 232 17.61 -7.91 -19.30
N ALA A 233 16.83 -8.05 -18.22
CA ALA A 233 17.03 -9.13 -17.27
C ALA A 233 16.87 -10.53 -17.92
N LYS A 234 15.94 -10.70 -18.86
CA LYS A 234 15.80 -11.95 -19.61
C LYS A 234 17.04 -12.23 -20.45
N GLU A 235 17.52 -11.24 -21.20
CA GLU A 235 18.74 -11.34 -22.01
C GLU A 235 19.95 -11.73 -21.15
N TRP A 236 20.09 -11.12 -19.97
CA TRP A 236 21.17 -11.46 -19.04
C TRP A 236 21.05 -12.87 -18.47
N ILE A 237 19.84 -13.38 -18.23
CA ILE A 237 19.66 -14.79 -17.81
C ILE A 237 20.08 -15.73 -18.94
N GLU A 238 19.72 -15.44 -20.20
CA GLU A 238 20.13 -16.23 -21.37
C GLU A 238 21.66 -16.20 -21.57
N GLU A 239 22.28 -15.02 -21.45
CA GLU A 239 23.73 -14.84 -21.46
C GLU A 239 24.41 -15.64 -20.33
N TYR A 240 23.87 -15.57 -19.12
CA TYR A 240 24.38 -16.28 -17.96
C TYR A 240 24.34 -17.80 -18.15
N VAL A 241 23.20 -18.35 -18.58
CA VAL A 241 23.03 -19.78 -18.88
C VAL A 241 24.04 -20.24 -19.93
N SER A 242 24.19 -19.46 -21.01
CA SER A 242 25.09 -19.75 -22.12
C SER A 242 26.56 -19.73 -21.69
N SER A 243 26.98 -18.67 -20.98
CA SER A 243 28.36 -18.49 -20.54
C SER A 243 28.80 -19.53 -19.50
N ARG A 244 27.89 -19.95 -18.60
CA ARG A 244 28.14 -21.01 -17.61
C ARG A 244 28.01 -22.42 -18.18
N LYS A 245 27.58 -22.57 -19.44
CA LYS A 245 27.35 -23.85 -20.12
C LYS A 245 26.44 -24.79 -19.32
N ILE A 246 25.32 -24.26 -18.82
CA ILE A 246 24.35 -25.06 -18.06
C ILE A 246 23.66 -26.03 -19.02
N ALA A 247 24.21 -27.24 -19.12
CA ALA A 247 23.84 -28.22 -20.14
C ALA A 247 22.35 -28.61 -20.05
N GLY A 248 21.65 -28.57 -21.19
CA GLY A 248 20.26 -29.01 -21.30
C GLY A 248 19.22 -28.08 -20.66
N PHE A 249 19.62 -26.92 -20.14
CA PHE A 249 18.69 -25.93 -19.59
C PHE A 249 17.99 -25.15 -20.71
N ASP A 250 16.67 -25.17 -20.70
CA ASP A 250 15.82 -24.42 -21.63
C ASP A 250 14.99 -23.42 -20.84
N LEU A 251 15.35 -22.13 -20.94
CA LEU A 251 14.67 -21.07 -20.20
C LEU A 251 13.17 -21.04 -20.47
N LYS A 252 12.72 -21.38 -21.69
CA LYS A 252 11.30 -21.39 -22.05
C LYS A 252 10.49 -22.39 -21.22
N LYS A 253 11.06 -23.55 -20.89
CA LYS A 253 10.43 -24.57 -20.04
C LYS A 253 10.42 -24.19 -18.55
N HIS A 254 11.25 -23.22 -18.18
CA HIS A 254 11.37 -22.70 -16.82
C HIS A 254 10.80 -21.29 -16.68
N SER A 255 10.01 -20.80 -17.65
CA SER A 255 9.55 -19.41 -17.65
C SER A 255 8.03 -19.28 -17.80
N LEU A 256 7.46 -18.45 -16.94
CA LEU A 256 6.09 -17.95 -16.98
C LEU A 256 6.07 -16.47 -17.38
N ALA A 257 4.97 -16.04 -17.99
CA ALA A 257 4.69 -14.62 -18.21
C ALA A 257 3.41 -14.19 -17.51
N VAL A 258 3.43 -12.99 -16.90
CA VAL A 258 2.25 -12.26 -16.45
C VAL A 258 2.19 -10.94 -17.20
N THR A 259 1.19 -10.78 -18.07
CA THR A 259 1.15 -9.69 -19.04
C THR A 259 -0.25 -9.39 -19.56
N SER A 260 -0.42 -8.40 -20.44
CA SER A 260 -1.68 -8.20 -21.18
C SER A 260 -1.81 -9.18 -22.34
N GLU A 261 -3.02 -9.68 -22.61
CA GLU A 261 -3.32 -10.52 -23.79
C GLU A 261 -2.93 -9.82 -25.11
N THR A 262 -2.93 -8.50 -25.13
CA THR A 262 -2.58 -7.68 -26.29
C THR A 262 -1.08 -7.40 -26.42
N SER A 263 -0.28 -7.76 -25.42
CA SER A 263 1.15 -7.48 -25.40
C SER A 263 1.96 -8.35 -26.38
N PRO A 264 3.15 -7.91 -26.81
CA PRO A 264 4.08 -8.77 -27.55
C PRO A 264 4.50 -10.01 -26.75
N MET A 265 4.63 -9.89 -25.42
CA MET A 265 5.00 -10.97 -24.51
C MET A 265 3.96 -12.11 -24.51
N ALA A 266 2.67 -11.79 -24.68
CA ALA A 266 1.61 -12.79 -24.79
C ALA A 266 1.69 -13.59 -26.09
N LYS A 267 2.19 -13.00 -27.18
CA LYS A 267 2.31 -13.63 -28.50
C LYS A 267 3.59 -14.45 -28.66
N GLY A 268 4.64 -14.11 -27.91
CA GLY A 268 5.91 -14.84 -27.93
C GLY A 268 5.77 -16.28 -27.45
N ASP A 269 6.66 -17.14 -27.90
CA ASP A 269 6.71 -18.55 -27.52
C ASP A 269 7.71 -18.82 -26.39
N GLY A 270 8.41 -17.80 -25.87
CA GLY A 270 9.44 -17.95 -24.84
C GLY A 270 8.94 -18.29 -23.42
N TYR A 271 7.68 -18.67 -23.24
CA TYR A 271 7.07 -19.00 -21.95
C TYR A 271 6.14 -20.20 -22.10
N PHE A 272 6.23 -21.19 -21.21
CA PHE A 272 5.38 -22.39 -21.30
C PHE A 272 3.96 -22.16 -20.77
N ALA A 273 3.76 -21.18 -19.90
CA ALA A 273 2.44 -20.73 -19.46
C ALA A 273 2.39 -19.20 -19.25
N LYS A 274 1.19 -18.65 -19.41
CA LYS A 274 0.93 -17.20 -19.44
C LYS A 274 -0.30 -16.89 -18.58
N PHE A 275 -0.25 -15.82 -17.81
CA PHE A 275 -1.34 -15.30 -16.98
C PHE A 275 -1.59 -13.85 -17.35
N PHE A 276 -2.86 -13.45 -17.28
CA PHE A 276 -3.29 -12.21 -17.91
C PHE A 276 -3.82 -11.17 -16.93
N ILE A 277 -3.47 -9.92 -17.22
CA ILE A 277 -3.96 -8.70 -16.58
C ILE A 277 -4.21 -7.67 -17.69
N ASP A 278 -5.28 -6.89 -17.58
CA ASP A 278 -5.63 -5.92 -18.62
C ASP A 278 -5.36 -4.46 -18.22
N ASP A 279 -5.72 -3.56 -19.13
CA ASP A 279 -5.50 -2.13 -19.01
C ASP A 279 -6.24 -1.45 -17.87
N TYR A 280 -7.29 -2.07 -17.32
CA TYR A 280 -8.14 -1.48 -16.28
C TYR A 280 -7.62 -1.70 -14.85
N VAL A 281 -6.56 -2.50 -14.69
CA VAL A 281 -5.82 -2.65 -13.43
C VAL A 281 -4.52 -1.84 -13.49
N GLY A 282 -4.45 -0.73 -12.77
CA GLY A 282 -3.22 0.05 -12.64
C GLY A 282 -2.13 -0.73 -11.92
N GLY A 283 -0.85 -0.55 -12.31
CA GLY A 283 0.27 -1.31 -11.76
C GLY A 283 0.35 -1.23 -10.23
N ARG A 284 0.24 -0.02 -9.65
CA ARG A 284 0.22 0.23 -8.20
C ARG A 284 -1.03 -0.28 -7.47
N TYR A 285 -2.05 -0.75 -8.20
CA TYR A 285 -3.27 -1.39 -7.70
C TYR A 285 -3.36 -2.88 -8.10
N SER A 286 -2.25 -3.48 -8.57
CA SER A 286 -2.25 -4.83 -9.17
C SER A 286 -1.93 -5.97 -8.19
N VAL A 287 -1.80 -5.68 -6.89
CA VAL A 287 -1.40 -6.68 -5.87
C VAL A 287 -2.43 -7.81 -5.69
N SER A 288 -3.71 -7.57 -5.99
CA SER A 288 -4.74 -8.63 -6.01
C SER A 288 -4.86 -9.35 -7.35
N SER A 289 -3.96 -9.08 -8.31
CA SER A 289 -3.95 -9.68 -9.65
C SER A 289 -2.90 -10.80 -9.75
N PRO A 290 -2.80 -11.52 -10.88
CA PRO A 290 -1.73 -12.49 -11.12
C PRO A 290 -0.31 -11.94 -10.89
N CYS A 291 -0.10 -10.61 -10.99
CA CYS A 291 1.21 -9.98 -10.72
C CYS A 291 1.80 -10.33 -9.35
N ALA A 292 0.96 -10.53 -8.33
CA ALA A 292 1.42 -10.94 -7.00
C ALA A 292 0.77 -12.25 -6.54
N MET A 293 -0.47 -12.52 -6.95
CA MET A 293 -1.20 -13.72 -6.52
C MET A 293 -0.56 -15.01 -7.01
N LEU A 294 0.07 -15.02 -8.20
CA LEU A 294 0.68 -16.23 -8.75
C LEU A 294 1.82 -16.76 -7.86
N ILE A 295 2.86 -15.95 -7.64
CA ILE A 295 3.97 -16.36 -6.76
C ILE A 295 3.51 -16.54 -5.31
N THR A 296 2.58 -15.70 -4.83
CA THR A 296 2.10 -15.80 -3.44
C THR A 296 1.34 -17.11 -3.20
N SER A 297 0.49 -17.55 -4.14
CA SER A 297 -0.21 -18.83 -4.01
C SER A 297 0.74 -20.02 -4.14
N ILE A 298 1.79 -19.91 -4.97
CA ILE A 298 2.85 -20.92 -5.04
C ILE A 298 3.58 -21.04 -3.70
N ILE A 299 3.97 -19.93 -3.06
CA ILE A 299 4.76 -19.98 -1.83
C ILE A 299 3.90 -20.34 -0.61
N TYR A 300 2.73 -19.74 -0.45
CA TYR A 300 1.94 -19.78 0.79
C TYR A 300 0.60 -20.50 0.68
N GLY A 301 0.26 -21.01 -0.50
CA GLY A 301 -1.01 -21.70 -0.73
C GLY A 301 -2.17 -20.76 -1.08
N THR A 302 -3.15 -21.33 -1.75
CA THR A 302 -4.35 -20.63 -2.24
C THR A 302 -5.20 -20.06 -1.10
N LYS A 303 -5.30 -20.79 0.01
CA LYS A 303 -6.08 -20.37 1.19
C LYS A 303 -5.62 -19.02 1.77
N ALA A 304 -4.31 -18.80 1.84
CA ALA A 304 -3.76 -17.54 2.34
C ALA A 304 -4.12 -16.37 1.40
N CYS A 305 -4.05 -16.59 0.09
CA CYS A 305 -4.47 -15.61 -0.92
C CYS A 305 -5.98 -15.32 -0.82
N GLU A 306 -6.83 -16.33 -0.62
CA GLU A 306 -8.27 -16.12 -0.42
C GLU A 306 -8.59 -15.28 0.81
N ASP A 307 -7.95 -15.56 1.93
CA ASP A 307 -8.13 -14.81 3.18
C ASP A 307 -7.68 -13.34 2.99
N PHE A 308 -6.59 -13.11 2.26
CA PHE A 308 -6.12 -11.78 1.87
C PHE A 308 -7.14 -11.03 1.00
N LEU A 309 -7.63 -11.66 -0.08
CA LEU A 309 -8.62 -11.06 -0.97
C LEU A 309 -9.95 -10.78 -0.25
N SER A 310 -10.36 -11.66 0.68
CA SER A 310 -11.51 -11.44 1.57
C SER A 310 -11.32 -10.22 2.45
N GLY A 311 -10.12 -10.04 3.01
CA GLY A 311 -9.74 -8.84 3.76
C GLY A 311 -9.90 -7.57 2.94
N MET A 312 -9.35 -7.54 1.72
CA MET A 312 -9.49 -6.39 0.82
C MET A 312 -10.96 -6.08 0.51
N ARG A 313 -11.74 -7.11 0.16
CA ARG A 313 -13.17 -6.99 -0.15
C ARG A 313 -13.96 -6.39 1.01
N SER A 314 -13.68 -6.79 2.24
CA SER A 314 -14.36 -6.24 3.42
C SER A 314 -14.20 -4.72 3.55
N VAL A 315 -13.06 -4.17 3.15
CA VAL A 315 -12.80 -2.72 3.20
C VAL A 315 -13.36 -1.99 1.98
N ASP A 316 -13.41 -2.64 0.82
CA ASP A 316 -14.09 -2.11 -0.36
C ASP A 316 -15.60 -1.92 -0.10
N GLU A 317 -16.23 -2.86 0.61
CA GLU A 317 -17.63 -2.76 1.04
C GLU A 317 -17.85 -1.62 2.03
N LEU A 318 -16.97 -1.48 3.03
CA LEU A 318 -17.00 -0.35 3.99
C LEU A 318 -16.86 1.01 3.29
N SER A 319 -16.10 1.06 2.20
CA SER A 319 -15.87 2.29 1.44
C SER A 319 -17.14 2.79 0.71
N THR A 320 -18.20 1.98 0.64
CA THR A 320 -19.52 2.40 0.09
C THR A 320 -20.38 3.18 1.09
N LYS A 321 -19.99 3.25 2.37
CA LYS A 321 -20.76 3.94 3.42
C LYS A 321 -20.67 5.46 3.23
N ALA A 322 -21.82 6.14 3.27
CA ALA A 322 -21.95 7.57 2.99
C ALA A 322 -21.39 8.49 4.09
N SER A 323 -21.44 8.05 5.35
CA SER A 323 -20.97 8.87 6.47
C SER A 323 -19.47 8.66 6.72
N PRO A 324 -18.67 9.72 6.88
CA PRO A 324 -17.28 9.59 7.34
C PRO A 324 -17.16 8.90 8.70
N SER A 325 -18.18 8.97 9.56
CA SER A 325 -18.19 8.27 10.85
C SER A 325 -18.21 6.75 10.74
N ASP A 326 -18.59 6.21 9.57
CA ASP A 326 -18.78 4.78 9.33
C ASP A 326 -17.87 4.27 8.20
N ASN A 327 -17.04 5.14 7.63
CA ASN A 327 -16.18 4.87 6.49
C ASN A 327 -14.72 5.25 6.83
N PRO A 328 -13.91 4.29 7.30
CA PRO A 328 -12.56 4.58 7.80
C PRO A 328 -11.63 5.14 6.72
N SER A 329 -11.68 4.60 5.50
CA SER A 329 -10.85 5.07 4.37
C SER A 329 -11.20 6.50 3.97
N MET A 330 -12.50 6.83 3.92
CA MET A 330 -12.97 8.19 3.59
C MET A 330 -12.62 9.19 4.71
N LEU A 331 -12.79 8.84 5.98
CA LEU A 331 -12.41 9.72 7.09
C LEU A 331 -10.90 9.99 7.08
N ALA A 332 -10.09 8.95 6.90
CA ALA A 332 -8.64 9.08 6.81
C ALA A 332 -8.21 9.95 5.62
N ALA A 333 -8.90 9.85 4.48
CA ALA A 333 -8.66 10.68 3.31
C ALA A 333 -9.02 12.15 3.57
N LEU A 334 -10.22 12.44 4.08
CA LEU A 334 -10.68 13.78 4.40
C LEU A 334 -9.77 14.47 5.42
N TYR A 335 -9.37 13.73 6.46
CA TYR A 335 -8.45 14.24 7.46
C TYR A 335 -7.06 14.53 6.88
N SER A 336 -6.51 13.62 6.08
CA SER A 336 -5.22 13.84 5.43
C SER A 336 -5.23 15.02 4.43
N VAL A 337 -6.31 15.22 3.68
CA VAL A 337 -6.47 16.38 2.79
C VAL A 337 -6.55 17.68 3.62
N TYR A 338 -7.26 17.65 4.74
CA TYR A 338 -7.31 18.78 5.67
C TYR A 338 -5.93 19.10 6.25
N GLU A 339 -5.20 18.09 6.73
CA GLU A 339 -3.83 18.24 7.23
C GLU A 339 -2.89 18.83 6.16
N ASN A 340 -2.96 18.32 4.93
CA ASN A 340 -2.12 18.81 3.83
C ASN A 340 -2.44 20.27 3.46
N LEU A 341 -3.70 20.57 3.15
CA LEU A 341 -4.08 21.88 2.60
C LEU A 341 -4.12 22.98 3.67
N LYS A 342 -4.60 22.65 4.88
CA LYS A 342 -4.82 23.63 5.95
C LYS A 342 -3.72 23.69 6.98
N GLN A 343 -3.20 22.54 7.40
CA GLN A 343 -2.13 22.48 8.39
C GLN A 343 -0.73 22.46 7.75
N LYS A 344 -0.66 22.45 6.40
CA LYS A 344 0.60 22.42 5.63
C LYS A 344 1.45 21.20 5.94
N LYS A 345 0.82 20.12 6.40
CA LYS A 345 1.47 18.81 6.61
C LYS A 345 1.60 18.12 5.26
N ASN A 346 2.60 18.51 4.46
CA ASN A 346 2.85 17.90 3.14
C ASN A 346 3.64 16.58 3.22
N ILE A 347 3.98 16.15 4.43
CA ILE A 347 4.69 14.89 4.73
C ILE A 347 3.71 13.94 5.43
N SER A 348 3.68 12.68 5.00
CA SER A 348 2.88 11.61 5.59
C SER A 348 3.78 10.46 6.00
N VAL A 349 3.67 10.06 7.27
CA VAL A 349 4.50 9.01 7.89
C VAL A 349 3.63 7.83 8.26
N CYS A 350 4.01 6.64 7.81
CA CYS A 350 3.34 5.38 8.15
C CYS A 350 4.28 4.47 8.95
N LEU A 351 3.86 4.09 10.15
CA LEU A 351 4.64 3.25 11.05
C LEU A 351 3.91 1.92 11.33
N PRO A 352 4.19 0.86 10.56
CA PRO A 352 3.68 -0.47 10.88
C PRO A 352 4.45 -1.11 12.03
N TYR A 353 3.73 -1.55 13.07
CA TYR A 353 4.28 -2.25 14.22
C TYR A 353 4.21 -3.77 14.02
N ALA A 354 4.87 -4.22 12.94
CA ALA A 354 5.06 -5.62 12.59
C ALA A 354 6.25 -5.79 11.64
N GLU A 355 7.14 -6.75 11.94
CA GLU A 355 8.35 -7.01 11.14
C GLU A 355 8.03 -7.41 9.69
N GLY A 356 7.05 -8.29 9.47
CA GLY A 356 6.66 -8.72 8.13
C GLY A 356 6.09 -7.58 7.26
N ALA A 357 5.66 -6.47 7.87
CA ALA A 357 5.15 -5.29 7.16
C ALA A 357 6.25 -4.25 6.86
N LYS A 358 7.54 -4.61 6.95
CA LYS A 358 8.67 -3.69 6.69
C LYS A 358 8.65 -3.04 5.32
N LEU A 359 8.15 -3.73 4.30
CA LEU A 359 8.05 -3.21 2.92
C LEU A 359 6.75 -2.45 2.65
N LEU A 360 5.82 -2.42 3.62
CA LEU A 360 4.55 -1.73 3.44
C LEU A 360 4.74 -0.23 3.15
N PRO A 361 5.59 0.53 3.88
CA PRO A 361 5.80 1.94 3.55
C PRO A 361 6.31 2.17 2.13
N LEU A 362 7.20 1.30 1.63
CA LEU A 362 7.73 1.37 0.26
C LEU A 362 6.65 1.08 -0.79
N TYR A 363 5.81 0.07 -0.56
CA TYR A 363 4.67 -0.22 -1.42
C TYR A 363 3.67 0.96 -1.44
N LEU A 364 3.35 1.51 -0.26
CA LEU A 364 2.43 2.64 -0.13
C LEU A 364 3.00 3.94 -0.72
N GLN A 365 4.33 4.10 -0.73
CA GLN A 365 4.99 5.22 -1.37
C GLN A 365 4.62 5.31 -2.85
N GLN A 366 4.71 4.18 -3.59
CA GLN A 366 4.26 4.15 -4.98
C GLN A 366 2.76 4.42 -5.09
N LEU A 367 1.94 3.74 -4.28
CA LEU A 367 0.49 3.88 -4.32
C LEU A 367 0.05 5.34 -4.14
N VAL A 368 0.58 6.04 -3.13
CA VAL A 368 0.17 7.40 -2.77
C VAL A 368 0.80 8.42 -3.72
N MET A 369 2.13 8.38 -3.89
CA MET A 369 2.86 9.45 -4.59
C MET A 369 2.62 9.40 -6.10
N GLU A 370 2.62 8.21 -6.71
CA GLU A 370 2.38 8.08 -8.16
C GLU A 370 0.90 8.33 -8.50
N SER A 371 -0.04 8.01 -7.60
CA SER A 371 -1.46 8.32 -7.80
C SER A 371 -1.75 9.81 -7.68
N ASN A 372 -1.34 10.43 -6.57
CA ASN A 372 -1.84 11.75 -6.18
C ASN A 372 -0.83 12.90 -6.36
N GLY A 373 0.41 12.63 -6.74
CA GLY A 373 1.41 13.64 -7.09
C GLY A 373 1.15 14.27 -8.45
N LYS A 374 0.06 15.05 -8.58
CA LYS A 374 -0.46 15.56 -9.86
C LYS A 374 -0.62 17.08 -9.84
N ASN A 375 -0.14 17.76 -10.87
CA ASN A 375 -0.29 19.22 -11.01
C ASN A 375 -1.41 19.64 -11.96
N HIS A 376 -2.22 18.69 -12.45
CA HIS A 376 -3.41 18.96 -13.26
C HIS A 376 -4.62 18.30 -12.61
N ASP A 377 -5.75 18.99 -12.66
CA ASP A 377 -7.04 18.44 -12.26
C ASP A 377 -7.56 17.43 -13.29
N HIS A 378 -8.70 16.82 -12.96
CA HIS A 378 -9.32 15.78 -13.75
C HIS A 378 -9.78 16.23 -15.15
N ASP A 379 -9.91 17.54 -15.38
CA ASP A 379 -10.26 18.12 -16.68
C ASP A 379 -9.02 18.68 -17.41
N GLY A 380 -7.82 18.41 -16.88
CA GLY A 380 -6.54 18.81 -17.48
C GLY A 380 -6.16 20.27 -17.22
N LYS A 381 -6.82 20.96 -16.28
CA LYS A 381 -6.43 22.31 -15.89
C LYS A 381 -5.31 22.26 -14.85
N TYR A 382 -4.25 23.03 -15.08
CA TYR A 382 -3.14 23.15 -14.14
C TYR A 382 -3.59 23.72 -12.78
N THR A 383 -3.06 23.16 -11.70
CA THR A 383 -3.27 23.63 -10.32
C THR A 383 -1.96 23.90 -9.61
N ARG A 384 -1.93 24.97 -8.80
CA ARG A 384 -0.84 25.28 -7.87
C ARG A 384 -1.09 24.78 -6.45
N GLU A 385 -2.22 24.14 -6.20
CA GLU A 385 -2.51 23.54 -4.89
C GLU A 385 -1.65 22.30 -4.67
N TYR A 386 -1.21 22.07 -3.42
CA TYR A 386 -0.46 20.87 -3.09
C TYR A 386 -1.37 19.64 -3.18
N THR A 387 -0.99 18.70 -4.04
CA THR A 387 -1.64 17.39 -4.22
C THR A 387 -0.66 16.30 -3.85
N GLY A 388 -1.19 15.21 -3.29
CA GLY A 388 -0.35 14.18 -2.68
C GLY A 388 0.45 14.70 -1.49
N GLN A 389 1.03 13.77 -0.73
CA GLN A 389 1.99 14.07 0.32
C GLN A 389 3.25 13.26 0.04
N PHE A 390 4.42 13.79 0.39
CA PHE A 390 5.61 12.95 0.48
C PHE A 390 5.34 11.84 1.48
N PHE A 391 5.56 10.60 1.07
CA PHE A 391 5.22 9.44 1.88
C PHE A 391 6.48 8.67 2.22
N PHE A 392 6.71 8.42 3.51
CA PHE A 392 7.78 7.55 3.96
C PHE A 392 7.42 6.85 5.27
N GLY A 393 8.26 5.91 5.68
CA GLY A 393 8.08 5.21 6.95
C GLY A 393 9.04 4.05 7.08
N ASP A 394 9.00 3.43 8.25
CA ASP A 394 9.67 2.18 8.56
C ASP A 394 8.88 1.50 9.69
N ARG A 395 9.19 0.24 9.96
CA ARG A 395 8.55 -0.51 11.03
C ARG A 395 8.90 0.03 12.41
N GLY A 396 7.91 -0.04 13.30
CA GLY A 396 8.16 0.05 14.74
C GLY A 396 8.84 -1.23 15.23
N THR A 397 9.86 -1.19 16.08
CA THR A 397 10.45 -0.01 16.76
C THR A 397 11.69 0.57 16.07
N CYS A 398 12.11 0.04 14.91
CA CYS A 398 13.29 0.53 14.17
C CYS A 398 13.20 2.04 13.89
N ALA A 399 12.04 2.53 13.44
CA ALA A 399 11.78 3.96 13.25
C ALA A 399 12.06 4.81 14.50
N GLN A 400 11.82 4.27 15.70
CA GLN A 400 12.03 4.96 16.99
C GLN A 400 13.50 5.30 17.22
N HIS A 401 14.40 4.48 16.69
CA HIS A 401 15.84 4.61 16.80
C HIS A 401 16.49 5.16 15.51
N SER A 402 15.67 5.70 14.61
CA SER A 402 16.13 6.31 13.36
C SER A 402 15.67 7.76 13.26
N PHE A 403 14.41 7.99 12.88
CA PHE A 403 13.89 9.32 12.58
C PHE A 403 12.81 9.82 13.54
N CYS A 404 12.38 9.02 14.53
CA CYS A 404 11.39 9.50 15.52
C CYS A 404 11.87 10.69 16.36
N GLN A 405 13.19 10.91 16.49
CA GLN A 405 13.72 12.15 17.06
C GLN A 405 13.15 13.39 16.34
N LEU A 406 13.16 13.38 15.01
CA LEU A 406 12.58 14.44 14.19
C LEU A 406 11.06 14.52 14.38
N LEU A 407 10.38 13.38 14.50
CA LEU A 407 8.94 13.36 14.75
C LEU A 407 8.59 13.99 16.10
N HIS A 408 9.40 13.83 17.14
CA HIS A 408 9.12 14.35 18.47
C HIS A 408 9.50 15.82 18.66
N GLN A 409 10.69 16.23 18.20
CA GLN A 409 11.26 17.55 18.48
C GLN A 409 11.54 18.39 17.23
N GLY A 410 11.36 17.84 16.03
CA GLY A 410 11.51 18.58 14.79
C GLY A 410 10.34 19.53 14.50
N ASN A 411 10.62 20.63 13.79
CA ASN A 411 9.64 21.67 13.47
C ASN A 411 8.88 21.43 12.16
N TYR A 412 9.10 20.28 11.50
CA TYR A 412 8.40 19.95 10.26
C TYR A 412 6.96 19.51 10.55
N PRO A 413 5.96 20.04 9.82
CA PRO A 413 4.59 19.57 9.91
C PRO A 413 4.45 18.22 9.16
N PHE A 414 3.86 17.23 9.83
CA PHE A 414 3.60 15.92 9.24
C PHE A 414 2.27 15.33 9.70
N SER A 415 1.73 14.45 8.85
CA SER A 415 0.68 13.48 9.19
C SER A 415 1.34 12.19 9.67
N LEU A 416 0.75 11.53 10.67
CA LEU A 416 1.29 10.28 11.22
C LEU A 416 0.20 9.23 11.40
N GLU A 417 0.48 8.02 10.92
CA GLU A 417 -0.42 6.88 11.02
C GLU A 417 0.32 5.65 11.55
N PHE A 418 -0.24 5.06 12.61
CA PHE A 418 0.23 3.81 13.20
C PHE A 418 -0.58 2.64 12.67
N ILE A 419 0.08 1.52 12.36
CA ILE A 419 -0.60 0.26 12.03
C ILE A 419 -0.20 -0.78 13.07
N CYS A 420 -1.18 -1.32 13.79
CA CYS A 420 -0.98 -2.11 14.98
C CYS A 420 -1.80 -3.39 14.97
N PHE A 421 -1.33 -4.40 15.69
CA PHE A 421 -1.99 -5.70 15.81
C PHE A 421 -2.06 -6.09 17.29
N ARG A 422 -3.26 -6.42 17.80
CA ARG A 422 -3.45 -6.73 19.23
C ARG A 422 -2.66 -7.96 19.67
N ASP A 423 -2.47 -8.94 18.79
CA ASP A 423 -1.69 -10.17 19.04
C ASP A 423 -0.17 -9.97 19.04
N LYS A 424 0.32 -8.82 18.54
CA LYS A 424 1.72 -8.39 18.62
C LYS A 424 1.93 -7.47 19.83
N HIS A 425 1.75 -8.03 21.03
CA HIS A 425 1.57 -7.28 22.28
C HIS A 425 2.65 -6.21 22.56
N GLU A 426 3.94 -6.57 22.49
CA GLU A 426 5.05 -5.66 22.78
C GLU A 426 5.13 -4.52 21.77
N LEU A 427 4.93 -4.84 20.48
CA LEU A 427 4.90 -3.85 19.42
C LEU A 427 3.70 -2.91 19.56
N PHE A 428 2.50 -3.45 19.83
CA PHE A 428 1.32 -2.63 20.09
C PHE A 428 1.51 -1.68 21.27
N MET A 429 2.08 -2.16 22.38
CA MET A 429 2.40 -1.33 23.54
C MET A 429 3.36 -0.20 23.21
N SER A 430 4.37 -0.49 22.41
CA SER A 430 5.33 0.50 21.94
C SER A 430 4.65 1.56 21.05
N ALA A 431 3.77 1.15 20.13
CA ALA A 431 3.03 2.05 19.26
C ALA A 431 2.12 3.01 20.03
N VAL A 432 1.34 2.49 20.98
CA VAL A 432 0.46 3.30 21.84
C VAL A 432 1.30 4.29 22.66
N SER A 433 2.44 3.86 23.20
CA SER A 433 3.33 4.73 23.96
C SER A 433 3.87 5.87 23.11
N GLN A 434 4.29 5.59 21.86
CA GLN A 434 4.75 6.62 20.93
C GLN A 434 3.65 7.60 20.53
N SER A 435 2.46 7.09 20.18
CA SER A 435 1.30 7.92 19.85
C SER A 435 0.94 8.88 21.00
N LEU A 436 0.92 8.37 22.24
CA LEU A 436 0.66 9.21 23.42
C LEU A 436 1.77 10.21 23.71
N ALA A 437 3.03 9.82 23.58
CA ALA A 437 4.16 10.72 23.80
C ALA A 437 4.14 11.90 22.83
N LEU A 438 3.88 11.63 21.54
CA LEU A 438 3.71 12.65 20.49
C LEU A 438 2.51 13.58 20.77
N PHE A 439 1.42 13.02 21.28
CA PHE A 439 0.21 13.78 21.55
C PHE A 439 0.30 14.62 22.85
N CYS A 440 0.75 14.03 23.95
CA CYS A 440 0.82 14.70 25.26
C CYS A 440 1.99 15.68 25.36
N GLY A 441 3.16 15.31 24.83
CA GLY A 441 4.42 16.00 25.10
C GLY A 441 4.88 15.89 26.55
N ASP A 442 5.99 16.56 26.81
CA ASP A 442 6.67 16.72 28.10
C ASP A 442 7.49 18.03 27.99
N LYS A 443 6.85 19.14 28.36
CA LYS A 443 7.42 20.48 28.17
C LYS A 443 8.72 20.68 28.92
N GLU A 444 8.88 20.05 30.09
CA GLU A 444 10.10 20.15 30.89
C GLU A 444 11.31 19.52 30.18
N LYS A 445 11.05 18.57 29.26
CA LYS A 445 12.08 17.90 28.46
C LYS A 445 12.10 18.37 27.00
N GLY A 446 11.43 19.49 26.68
CA GLY A 446 11.40 20.03 25.32
C GLY A 446 10.59 19.19 24.33
N PHE A 447 9.54 18.49 24.80
CA PHE A 447 8.56 17.84 23.93
C PHE A 447 7.27 18.66 23.93
N ASP A 448 7.00 19.38 22.85
CA ASP A 448 5.85 20.29 22.76
C ASP A 448 4.49 19.57 22.83
N GLY A 449 4.45 18.30 22.41
CA GLY A 449 3.21 17.55 22.25
C GLY A 449 2.36 18.08 21.11
N GLY A 450 1.06 17.77 21.11
CA GLY A 450 0.11 18.24 20.11
C GLY A 450 0.33 17.67 18.71
N ARG A 451 1.12 16.60 18.57
CA ARG A 451 1.38 15.95 17.29
C ARG A 451 0.32 14.88 17.03
N SER A 452 -0.62 15.20 16.14
CA SER A 452 -1.73 14.33 15.82
C SER A 452 -1.28 13.02 15.17
N SER A 453 -1.96 11.93 15.52
CA SER A 453 -1.80 10.63 14.84
C SER A 453 -3.10 9.86 14.74
N THR A 454 -3.24 9.07 13.68
CA THR A 454 -4.27 8.03 13.55
C THR A 454 -3.69 6.64 13.82
N MET A 455 -4.55 5.68 14.12
CA MET A 455 -4.13 4.29 14.33
C MET A 455 -5.13 3.31 13.71
N LEU A 456 -4.62 2.42 12.86
CA LEU A 456 -5.32 1.20 12.47
C LEU A 456 -4.95 0.09 13.45
N LEU A 457 -5.92 -0.42 14.20
CA LEU A 457 -5.71 -1.48 15.19
C LEU A 457 -6.46 -2.75 14.78
N PHE A 458 -5.72 -3.74 14.32
CA PHE A 458 -6.24 -5.06 13.93
C PHE A 458 -6.23 -6.03 15.10
N ASP A 459 -7.14 -6.99 15.11
CA ASP A 459 -7.16 -8.01 16.17
C ASP A 459 -6.01 -9.01 16.06
N LYS A 460 -5.61 -9.36 14.82
CA LYS A 460 -4.57 -10.36 14.56
C LYS A 460 -3.76 -10.02 13.31
N TYR A 461 -2.45 -10.24 13.36
CA TYR A 461 -1.60 -10.22 12.18
C TYR A 461 -1.84 -11.46 11.31
N SER A 462 -2.44 -11.28 10.13
CA SER A 462 -2.93 -12.34 9.24
C SER A 462 -3.05 -11.89 7.78
N PRO A 463 -3.14 -12.81 6.80
CA PRO A 463 -3.42 -12.45 5.41
C PRO A 463 -4.65 -11.54 5.25
N LYS A 464 -5.75 -11.84 5.96
CA LYS A 464 -6.95 -11.00 5.99
C LYS A 464 -6.63 -9.57 6.42
N SER A 465 -5.94 -9.38 7.54
CA SER A 465 -5.58 -8.03 8.03
C SER A 465 -4.65 -7.28 7.07
N ILE A 466 -3.73 -7.98 6.39
CA ILE A 466 -2.84 -7.37 5.38
C ILE A 466 -3.66 -6.89 4.18
N GLY A 467 -4.64 -7.69 3.73
CA GLY A 467 -5.59 -7.29 2.70
C GLY A 467 -6.42 -6.07 3.11
N GLN A 468 -6.90 -6.03 4.35
CA GLN A 468 -7.62 -4.88 4.88
C GLN A 468 -6.76 -3.62 4.89
N ILE A 469 -5.49 -3.71 5.29
CA ILE A 469 -4.55 -2.58 5.28
C ILE A 469 -4.38 -2.05 3.85
N ILE A 470 -4.07 -2.92 2.89
CA ILE A 470 -3.83 -2.50 1.51
C ILE A 470 -5.07 -1.84 0.91
N SER A 471 -6.25 -2.48 1.01
CA SER A 471 -7.49 -1.89 0.49
C SER A 471 -7.86 -0.59 1.20
N PHE A 472 -7.58 -0.45 2.51
CA PHE A 472 -7.77 0.82 3.21
C PHE A 472 -6.96 1.94 2.55
N TYR A 473 -5.69 1.70 2.22
CA TYR A 473 -4.87 2.70 1.55
C TYR A 473 -5.25 2.93 0.09
N GLU A 474 -5.62 1.89 -0.67
CA GLU A 474 -6.13 2.07 -2.04
C GLU A 474 -7.35 3.00 -2.04
N ASN A 475 -8.30 2.75 -1.13
CA ASN A 475 -9.52 3.55 -1.00
C ASN A 475 -9.24 4.95 -0.42
N LYS A 476 -8.34 5.08 0.56
CA LYS A 476 -7.88 6.38 1.10
C LYS A 476 -7.25 7.24 0.00
N THR A 477 -6.34 6.69 -0.79
CA THR A 477 -5.68 7.37 -1.91
C THR A 477 -6.68 7.83 -2.96
N MET A 478 -7.67 7.00 -3.27
CA MET A 478 -8.75 7.35 -4.20
C MET A 478 -9.64 8.48 -3.68
N PHE A 479 -10.11 8.41 -2.43
CA PHE A 479 -10.90 9.48 -1.82
C PHE A 479 -10.12 10.81 -1.73
N GLN A 480 -8.81 10.75 -1.45
CA GLN A 480 -7.95 11.93 -1.53
C GLN A 480 -7.94 12.52 -2.95
N GLY A 481 -7.79 11.68 -3.98
CA GLY A 481 -7.85 12.09 -5.37
C GLY A 481 -9.15 12.78 -5.74
N PHE A 482 -10.29 12.24 -5.30
CA PHE A 482 -11.61 12.85 -5.49
C PHE A 482 -11.75 14.21 -4.82
N MET A 483 -11.15 14.39 -3.64
CA MET A 483 -11.14 15.65 -2.89
C MET A 483 -10.23 16.69 -3.53
N TYR A 484 -9.07 16.27 -4.06
CA TYR A 484 -8.17 17.15 -4.83
C TYR A 484 -8.73 17.48 -6.21
N GLY A 485 -9.68 16.67 -6.72
CA GLY A 485 -10.21 16.81 -8.07
C GLY A 485 -9.22 16.39 -9.15
N ILE A 486 -8.32 15.43 -8.88
CA ILE A 486 -7.26 14.97 -9.79
C ILE A 486 -7.57 13.57 -10.35
N ASN A 487 -6.82 13.14 -11.37
CA ASN A 487 -6.81 11.75 -11.81
C ASN A 487 -5.78 10.92 -11.02
N SER A 488 -6.24 10.01 -10.17
CA SER A 488 -5.35 9.13 -9.38
C SER A 488 -4.81 7.91 -10.15
N PHE A 489 -5.22 7.73 -11.41
CA PHE A 489 -5.06 6.45 -12.12
C PHE A 489 -4.14 6.51 -13.34
N ASP A 490 -3.70 7.69 -13.76
CA ASP A 490 -2.66 7.87 -14.78
C ASP A 490 -1.28 8.14 -14.15
N GLN A 491 -0.23 8.19 -14.98
CA GLN A 491 1.15 8.51 -14.57
C GLN A 491 1.98 9.16 -15.70
N PRO A 492 1.52 10.26 -16.34
CA PRO A 492 2.26 10.85 -17.46
C PRO A 492 3.69 11.31 -17.09
N GLY A 493 3.94 11.60 -15.82
CA GLY A 493 5.24 12.10 -15.34
C GLY A 493 6.43 11.14 -15.48
N VAL A 494 6.21 9.84 -15.72
CA VAL A 494 7.31 8.87 -15.90
C VAL A 494 7.72 8.68 -17.36
N GLU A 495 6.94 9.17 -18.32
CA GLU A 495 7.13 8.86 -19.74
C GLU A 495 8.32 9.60 -20.36
N LEU A 496 8.61 10.82 -19.90
CA LEU A 496 9.75 11.59 -20.41
C LEU A 496 11.09 10.89 -20.14
N GLY A 497 11.28 10.38 -18.93
CA GLY A 497 12.48 9.62 -18.56
C GLY A 497 12.66 8.36 -19.40
N LYS A 498 11.57 7.63 -19.68
CA LYS A 498 11.60 6.43 -20.53
C LYS A 498 12.00 6.75 -21.98
N LYS A 499 11.45 7.83 -22.55
CA LYS A 499 11.81 8.28 -23.91
C LYS A 499 13.28 8.66 -23.99
N LEU A 500 13.77 9.43 -23.02
CA LEU A 500 15.17 9.81 -22.91
C LEU A 500 16.09 8.60 -22.80
N LEU A 501 15.77 7.64 -21.93
CA LEU A 501 16.56 6.43 -21.79
C LEU A 501 16.66 5.65 -23.11
N LYS A 502 15.53 5.50 -23.83
CA LYS A 502 15.53 4.81 -25.12
C LYS A 502 16.38 5.51 -26.17
N ALA A 503 16.32 6.85 -26.24
CA ALA A 503 17.13 7.66 -27.15
C ALA A 503 18.64 7.52 -26.84
N ILE A 504 19.00 7.64 -25.55
CA ILE A 504 20.39 7.49 -25.08
C ILE A 504 20.91 6.08 -25.40
N SER A 505 20.14 5.03 -25.11
CA SER A 505 20.54 3.65 -25.37
C SER A 505 20.67 3.31 -26.86
N ALA A 506 19.96 4.02 -27.74
CA ALA A 506 20.06 3.84 -29.18
C ALA A 506 21.29 4.52 -29.82
N GLY A 507 22.00 5.38 -29.07
CA GLY A 507 23.20 6.08 -29.57
C GLY A 507 22.92 7.06 -30.71
N SER A 508 21.69 7.56 -30.81
CA SER A 508 21.24 8.42 -31.90
C SER A 508 21.31 9.89 -31.49
N ASP A 509 22.26 10.63 -32.09
CA ASP A 509 22.41 12.08 -31.90
C ASP A 509 21.14 12.85 -32.31
N ALA A 510 20.38 12.32 -33.29
CA ALA A 510 19.14 12.92 -33.77
C ALA A 510 18.02 12.87 -32.72
N ASP A 511 17.85 11.75 -32.02
CA ASP A 511 16.83 11.61 -30.97
C ASP A 511 17.21 12.46 -29.74
N LEU A 512 18.51 12.58 -29.43
CA LEU A 512 18.98 13.46 -28.36
C LEU A 512 18.76 14.94 -28.69
N LYS A 513 18.96 15.34 -29.96
CA LYS A 513 18.71 16.70 -30.42
C LYS A 513 17.22 17.05 -30.38
N GLU A 514 16.35 16.16 -30.87
CA GLU A 514 14.90 16.36 -30.85
C GLU A 514 14.37 16.50 -29.42
N VAL A 515 14.89 15.68 -28.49
CA VAL A 515 14.52 15.82 -27.09
C VAL A 515 15.10 17.09 -26.46
N ALA A 516 16.36 17.44 -26.74
CA ALA A 516 16.97 18.68 -26.24
C ALA A 516 16.27 19.94 -26.76
N GLU A 517 15.81 19.95 -28.02
CA GLU A 517 15.06 21.05 -28.64
C GLU A 517 13.61 21.17 -28.12
N SER A 518 13.11 20.14 -27.42
CA SER A 518 11.77 20.14 -26.81
C SER A 518 11.71 20.76 -25.40
N PHE A 519 12.86 21.04 -24.79
CA PHE A 519 13.03 21.75 -23.51
C PHE A 519 13.39 23.22 -23.73
#